data_AF-A0A060C856-F1
#
_entry.id   AF-A0A060C856-F1
#
_cell.length_a   1.000
_cell.length_b   1.000
_cell.length_c   1.000
_cell.angle_alpha   90.00
_cell.angle_beta   90.00
_cell.angle_gamma   90.00
#
_symmetry.space_group_name_H-M   'P 1'
#
loop_
_entity.id
_entity.type
_entity.pdbx_description
1 polymer ?
#
loop_
_entity_poly.entity_id
_entity_poly.type
_entity_poly.pdbx_seq_one_letter_code
_entity_poly.pdbx_strand_id
1 'polypeptide(L)'
;DNSAGASPFRYNRPPCRHLITDSQTKRDAAIEAAVSAVRTNKGIAGLHLEGPHIAPSRKGVHSIEFMRALTQEDVTLYINTAKRIGTLLVTLAAEQVTPQQVSQLSKNGVIVSIGHSNCTAPQAKALLLLA
;
A
#
# COMPACT_ATOMS: atom_id res chain seq x y z
N ASP A 1 -14.74 10.69 -41.23
CA ASP A 1 -14.46 11.67 -40.15
C ASP A 1 -14.89 11.10 -38.80
N ASN A 2 -14.06 10.26 -38.18
CA ASN A 2 -14.10 10.08 -36.73
C ASN A 2 -12.76 9.50 -36.25
N SER A 3 -11.78 10.38 -36.10
CA SER A 3 -10.46 10.09 -35.54
C SER A 3 -10.54 10.19 -34.01
N ALA A 4 -10.93 9.10 -33.35
CA ALA A 4 -10.76 8.94 -31.92
C ALA A 4 -9.35 8.36 -31.65
N GLY A 5 -8.40 9.25 -31.35
CA GLY A 5 -7.05 8.90 -30.95
C GLY A 5 -7.05 8.17 -29.59
N ALA A 6 -6.77 6.87 -29.61
CA ALA A 6 -6.43 6.11 -28.42
C ALA A 6 -5.00 6.50 -27.98
N SER A 7 -4.90 7.26 -26.89
CA SER A 7 -3.62 7.56 -26.23
C SER A 7 -3.00 6.28 -25.64
N PRO A 8 -1.73 5.96 -25.92
CA PRO A 8 -1.06 4.80 -25.34
C PRO A 8 -0.48 5.18 -23.97
N PHE A 9 -1.30 5.15 -22.92
CA PHE A 9 -0.77 5.15 -21.55
C PHE A 9 -0.08 3.79 -21.29
N ARG A 10 1.15 3.65 -21.76
CA ARG A 10 2.03 2.52 -21.42
C ARG A 10 2.51 2.70 -19.99
N TYR A 11 1.95 1.91 -19.08
CA TYR A 11 2.39 1.86 -17.68
C TYR A 11 3.76 1.18 -17.60
N ASN A 12 4.83 1.91 -17.91
CA ASN A 12 6.20 1.43 -17.83
C ASN A 12 6.72 1.54 -16.38
N ARG A 13 6.06 0.85 -15.44
CA ARG A 13 6.56 0.72 -14.06
C ARG A 13 7.21 -0.66 -13.88
N PRO A 14 8.47 -0.74 -13.41
CA PRO A 14 9.10 -2.03 -13.11
C PRO A 14 8.25 -2.83 -12.09
N PRO A 15 8.28 -4.17 -12.13
CA PRO A 15 7.41 -4.99 -11.29
C PRO A 15 7.72 -4.77 -9.79
N CYS A 16 6.74 -4.27 -9.04
CA CYS A 16 6.78 -4.26 -7.58
C CYS A 16 6.54 -5.69 -7.05
N ARG A 17 7.37 -6.17 -6.12
CA ARG A 17 7.04 -7.41 -5.38
C ARG A 17 5.90 -7.12 -4.42
N HIS A 18 4.90 -7.99 -4.44
CA HIS A 18 3.69 -7.91 -3.62
C HIS A 18 3.86 -8.82 -2.39
N LEU A 19 3.62 -8.27 -1.20
CA LEU A 19 3.37 -9.07 0.00
C LEU A 19 1.88 -9.00 0.34
N ILE A 20 1.23 -10.15 0.30
CA ILE A 20 -0.13 -10.37 0.78
C ILE A 20 -0.05 -10.58 2.30
N THR A 21 -0.99 -10.01 3.07
CA THR A 21 -1.02 -10.01 4.54
C THR A 21 -0.49 -11.30 5.17
N ASP A 22 0.48 -11.15 6.06
CA ASP A 22 1.10 -12.25 6.80
C ASP A 22 1.63 -11.73 8.16
N SER A 23 2.29 -12.60 8.94
CA SER A 23 2.81 -12.24 10.27
C SER A 23 3.78 -11.04 10.23
N GLN A 24 3.90 -10.34 11.37
CA GLN A 24 4.82 -9.19 11.50
C GLN A 24 6.25 -9.55 11.09
N THR A 25 6.74 -10.72 11.53
CA THR A 25 8.06 -11.25 11.18
C THR A 25 8.28 -11.36 9.67
N LYS A 26 7.26 -11.80 8.92
CA LYS A 26 7.35 -11.92 7.46
C LYS A 26 7.26 -10.56 6.77
N ARG A 27 6.47 -9.62 7.29
CA ARG A 27 6.47 -8.22 6.80
C ARG A 27 7.86 -7.61 6.92
N ASP A 28 8.47 -7.75 8.09
CA ASP A 28 9.80 -7.17 8.36
C ASP A 28 10.86 -7.82 7.47
N ALA A 29 10.83 -9.16 7.33
CA ALA A 29 11.72 -9.88 6.41
C ALA A 29 11.54 -9.45 4.95
N ALA A 30 10.31 -9.22 4.50
CA ALA A 30 10.02 -8.73 3.15
C ALA A 30 10.53 -7.30 2.93
N ILE A 31 10.37 -6.43 3.94
CA ILE A 31 10.91 -5.06 3.93
C ILE A 31 12.43 -5.09 3.78
N GLU A 32 13.14 -5.87 4.60
CA GLU A 32 14.60 -5.97 4.53
C GLU A 32 15.09 -6.54 3.20
N ALA A 33 14.41 -7.57 2.68
CA ALA A 33 14.72 -8.13 1.37
C ALA A 33 14.52 -7.10 0.24
N ALA A 34 13.46 -6.31 0.30
CA ALA A 34 13.19 -5.25 -0.67
C ALA A 34 14.22 -4.11 -0.60
N VAL A 35 14.57 -3.65 0.61
CA VAL A 35 15.63 -2.65 0.82
C VAL A 35 16.96 -3.13 0.22
N SER A 36 17.34 -4.37 0.50
CA SER A 36 18.57 -4.97 -0.06
C SER A 36 18.53 -5.02 -1.59
N ALA A 37 17.40 -5.42 -2.17
CA ALA A 37 17.26 -5.53 -3.62
C ALA A 37 17.28 -4.18 -4.35
N VAL A 38 16.65 -3.14 -3.78
CA VAL A 38 16.70 -1.77 -4.31
C VAL A 38 18.14 -1.24 -4.26
N ARG A 39 18.82 -1.39 -3.12
CA ARG A 39 20.22 -0.93 -2.96
C ARG A 39 21.20 -1.62 -3.91
N THR A 40 20.92 -2.87 -4.28
CA THR A 40 21.76 -3.65 -5.20
C THR A 40 21.26 -3.59 -6.65
N ASN A 41 20.30 -2.71 -6.95
CA ASN A 41 19.71 -2.47 -8.27
C ASN A 41 19.25 -3.75 -9.00
N LYS A 42 18.69 -4.72 -8.25
CA LYS A 42 18.24 -6.02 -8.78
C LYS A 42 16.91 -5.96 -9.54
N GLY A 43 16.61 -4.85 -10.20
CA GLY A 43 15.40 -4.67 -11.02
C GLY A 43 14.08 -4.53 -10.23
N ILE A 44 14.15 -4.27 -8.92
CA ILE A 44 12.97 -3.97 -8.09
C ILE A 44 12.90 -2.46 -7.88
N ALA A 45 11.76 -1.85 -8.20
CA ALA A 45 11.54 -0.40 -8.05
C ALA A 45 10.88 -0.01 -6.72
N GLY A 46 10.35 -0.98 -5.98
CA GLY A 46 9.60 -0.71 -4.76
C GLY A 46 8.96 -1.95 -4.15
N LEU A 47 8.20 -1.72 -3.08
CA LEU A 47 7.48 -2.74 -2.33
C LEU A 47 5.98 -2.40 -2.30
N HIS A 48 5.12 -3.40 -2.49
CA HIS A 48 3.69 -3.28 -2.26
C HIS A 48 3.28 -4.16 -1.08
N LEU A 49 2.76 -3.54 -0.01
CA LEU A 49 2.20 -4.20 1.16
C LEU A 49 0.67 -4.19 1.09
N GLU A 50 0.06 -5.37 1.07
CA GLU A 50 -1.40 -5.54 1.00
C GLU A 50 -1.94 -6.10 2.33
N GLY A 51 -2.41 -5.18 3.19
CA GLY A 51 -2.79 -5.43 4.58
C GLY A 51 -1.61 -5.44 5.58
N PRO A 52 -1.82 -5.73 6.88
CA PRO A 52 -2.98 -6.40 7.49
C PRO A 52 -4.23 -5.55 7.73
N HIS A 53 -4.19 -4.25 7.43
CA HIS A 53 -5.28 -3.32 7.72
C HIS A 53 -6.40 -3.37 6.68
N ILE A 54 -6.95 -4.56 6.43
CA ILE A 54 -8.02 -4.82 5.46
C ILE A 54 -9.34 -5.15 6.16
N ALA A 55 -10.47 -5.02 5.46
CA ALA A 55 -11.78 -5.27 6.06
C ALA A 55 -12.01 -6.78 6.29
N PRO A 56 -12.44 -7.19 7.50
CA PRO A 56 -12.81 -8.58 7.78
C PRO A 56 -13.90 -9.14 6.85
N SER A 57 -14.79 -8.28 6.36
CA SER A 57 -15.87 -8.64 5.43
C SER A 57 -15.40 -8.94 4.00
N ARG A 58 -14.16 -8.57 3.64
CA ARG A 58 -13.55 -8.75 2.31
C ARG A 58 -12.30 -9.63 2.38
N LYS A 59 -12.29 -10.61 3.27
CA LYS A 59 -11.12 -11.42 3.66
C LYS A 59 -10.33 -12.08 2.52
N GLY A 60 -10.94 -12.48 1.41
CA GLY A 60 -10.23 -13.20 0.34
C GLY A 60 -9.37 -14.35 0.88
N VAL A 61 -8.06 -14.36 0.55
CA VAL A 61 -7.05 -15.32 1.03
C VAL A 61 -6.33 -14.89 2.33
N HIS A 62 -6.73 -13.77 2.94
CA HIS A 62 -6.04 -13.21 4.10
C HIS A 62 -6.55 -13.82 5.41
N SER A 63 -5.63 -14.19 6.31
CA SER A 63 -5.96 -14.73 7.64
C SER A 63 -6.59 -13.66 8.52
N ILE A 64 -7.83 -13.89 8.96
CA ILE A 64 -8.63 -12.99 9.80
C ILE A 64 -7.88 -12.61 11.09
N GLU A 65 -7.07 -13.52 11.63
CA GLU A 65 -6.35 -13.35 12.90
C GLU A 65 -5.34 -12.20 12.91
N PHE A 66 -4.89 -11.74 11.73
CA PHE A 66 -3.96 -10.62 11.63
C PHE A 66 -4.64 -9.30 11.27
N MET A 67 -5.94 -9.31 10.94
CA MET A 67 -6.66 -8.11 10.54
C MET A 67 -6.86 -7.18 11.75
N ARG A 68 -6.32 -5.96 11.65
CA ARG A 68 -6.37 -4.98 12.73
C ARG A 68 -6.28 -3.57 12.19
N ALA A 69 -6.74 -2.61 13.00
CA ALA A 69 -6.60 -1.20 12.70
C ALA A 69 -5.11 -0.81 12.58
N LEU A 70 -4.85 0.18 11.73
CA LEU A 70 -3.53 0.79 11.58
C LEU A 70 -3.16 1.51 12.88
N THR A 71 -2.02 1.16 13.47
CA THR A 71 -1.52 1.85 14.68
C THR A 71 -0.48 2.90 14.32
N GLN A 72 -0.10 3.74 15.28
CA GLN A 72 0.92 4.77 15.05
C GLN A 72 2.31 4.16 14.81
N GLU A 73 2.59 2.99 15.38
CA GLU A 73 3.80 2.23 15.15
C GLU A 73 3.88 1.77 13.69
N ASP A 74 2.78 1.29 13.10
CA ASP A 74 2.75 0.93 11.67
C ASP A 74 2.96 2.14 10.78
N VAL A 75 2.36 3.29 11.12
CA VAL A 75 2.58 4.55 10.38
C VAL A 75 4.07 4.89 10.36
N THR A 76 4.72 4.83 11.52
CA THR A 76 6.15 5.10 11.66
C THR A 76 6.99 4.11 10.86
N LEU A 77 6.64 2.82 10.90
CA LEU A 77 7.30 1.77 10.14
C LEU A 77 7.20 2.01 8.63
N TYR A 78 6.02 2.32 8.11
CA TYR A 78 5.81 2.54 6.67
C TYR A 78 6.54 3.79 6.18
N ILE A 79 6.53 4.88 6.96
CA ILE A 79 7.30 6.09 6.64
C ILE A 79 8.80 5.79 6.57
N ASN A 80 9.34 5.09 7.56
CA ASN A 80 10.75 4.72 7.57
C ASN A 80 11.10 3.77 6.41
N THR A 81 10.18 2.87 6.06
CA THR A 81 10.34 1.95 4.94
C THR A 81 10.36 2.69 3.60
N ALA A 82 9.44 3.62 3.37
CA ALA A 82 9.42 4.45 2.16
C ALA A 82 10.72 5.24 1.97
N LYS A 83 11.27 5.81 3.04
CA LYS A 83 12.58 6.49 3.01
C LYS A 83 13.73 5.57 2.60
N ARG A 84 13.66 4.27 2.92
CA ARG A 84 14.70 3.28 2.61
C ARG A 84 14.56 2.65 1.21
N ILE A 85 13.33 2.50 0.72
CA ILE A 85 13.00 1.79 -0.53
C ILE A 85 12.74 2.76 -1.69
N GLY A 86 12.38 4.01 -1.40
CA GLY A 86 12.00 5.03 -2.39
C GLY A 86 10.53 4.93 -2.79
N THR A 87 10.08 3.76 -3.27
CA THR A 87 8.66 3.55 -3.63
C THR A 87 8.03 2.49 -2.73
N LEU A 88 7.09 2.92 -1.86
CA LEU A 88 6.26 2.03 -1.06
C LEU A 88 4.79 2.26 -1.38
N LEU A 89 4.09 1.20 -1.79
CA LEU A 89 2.63 1.16 -1.94
C LEU A 89 2.04 0.36 -0.78
N VAL A 90 1.03 0.91 -0.11
CA VAL A 90 0.30 0.21 0.96
C VAL A 90 -1.19 0.21 0.63
N THR A 91 -1.79 -0.98 0.57
CA THR A 91 -3.24 -1.13 0.43
C THR A 91 -3.90 -1.27 1.80
N LEU A 92 -4.85 -0.38 2.09
CA LEU A 92 -5.54 -0.24 3.37
C LEU A 92 -7.06 -0.24 3.13
N ALA A 93 -7.82 -0.80 4.07
CA ALA A 93 -9.27 -0.66 4.11
C ALA A 93 -9.65 0.63 4.85
N ALA A 94 -10.62 1.36 4.31
CA ALA A 94 -11.03 2.66 4.84
C ALA A 94 -11.56 2.58 6.28
N GLU A 95 -12.18 1.46 6.67
CA GLU A 95 -12.67 1.21 8.03
C GLU A 95 -11.57 0.87 9.05
N GLN A 96 -10.33 0.62 8.59
CA GLN A 96 -9.19 0.27 9.46
C GLN A 96 -8.18 1.42 9.63
N VAL A 97 -8.48 2.60 9.06
CA VAL A 97 -7.57 3.76 9.05
C VAL A 97 -8.33 5.05 9.33
N THR A 98 -7.63 6.03 9.88
CA THR A 98 -8.16 7.39 10.04
C THR A 98 -7.66 8.32 8.92
N PRO A 99 -8.41 9.39 8.58
CA PRO A 99 -7.96 10.42 7.64
C PRO A 99 -6.59 11.02 7.99
N GLN A 100 -6.32 11.21 9.29
CA GLN A 100 -5.05 11.75 9.78
C GLN A 100 -3.89 10.81 9.46
N GLN A 101 -4.05 9.50 9.65
CA GLN A 101 -3.01 8.52 9.35
C GLN A 101 -2.74 8.44 7.84
N VAL A 102 -3.78 8.47 7.00
CA VAL A 102 -3.61 8.50 5.54
C VAL A 102 -2.83 9.74 5.12
N SER A 103 -3.19 10.92 5.65
CA SER A 103 -2.47 12.16 5.37
C SER A 103 -1.01 12.11 5.83
N GLN A 104 -0.72 11.50 6.99
CA GLN A 104 0.65 11.32 7.48
C GLN A 104 1.48 10.43 6.55
N LEU A 105 0.92 9.31 6.09
CA LEU A 105 1.60 8.39 5.18
C LEU A 105 1.94 9.07 3.85
N SER A 106 0.95 9.70 3.20
CA SER A 106 1.15 10.32 1.88
C SER A 106 2.10 11.50 1.91
N LYS A 107 2.02 12.36 2.93
CA LYS A 107 2.98 13.47 3.11
C LYS A 107 4.43 13.00 3.26
N ASN A 108 4.64 11.75 3.66
CA ASN A 108 5.95 11.16 3.87
C ASN A 108 6.37 10.20 2.75
N GLY A 109 5.70 10.26 1.57
CA GLY A 109 6.12 9.52 0.38
C GLY A 109 5.63 8.08 0.30
N VAL A 110 4.68 7.68 1.15
CA VAL A 110 3.99 6.39 1.02
C VAL A 110 2.82 6.55 0.05
N ILE A 111 2.73 5.70 -0.96
CA ILE A 111 1.57 5.65 -1.85
C ILE A 111 0.48 4.84 -1.14
N VAL A 112 -0.66 5.46 -0.86
CA VAL A 112 -1.80 4.79 -0.22
C VAL A 112 -2.80 4.36 -1.29
N SER A 113 -3.19 3.09 -1.24
CA SER A 113 -4.28 2.53 -2.03
C SER A 113 -5.41 2.12 -1.09
N ILE A 114 -6.66 2.47 -1.42
CA ILE A 114 -7.83 2.00 -0.68
C ILE A 114 -8.36 0.74 -1.37
N GLY A 115 -8.33 -0.39 -0.67
CA GLY A 115 -8.72 -1.70 -1.20
C GLY A 115 -9.22 -2.63 -0.09
N HIS A 116 -9.91 -3.70 -0.47
CA HIS A 116 -10.51 -4.65 0.47
C HIS A 116 -11.34 -3.99 1.57
N SER A 117 -12.07 -2.93 1.20
CA SER A 117 -12.91 -2.12 2.09
C SER A 117 -14.37 -2.35 1.77
N ASN A 118 -15.24 -2.26 2.78
CA ASN A 118 -16.68 -2.16 2.56
C ASN A 118 -17.18 -0.70 2.57
N CYS A 119 -16.29 0.26 2.37
CA CYS A 119 -16.64 1.67 2.37
C CYS A 119 -17.51 2.06 1.17
N THR A 120 -18.37 3.03 1.41
CA THR A 120 -19.13 3.70 0.35
C THR A 120 -18.21 4.56 -0.52
N ALA A 121 -18.61 4.81 -1.77
CA ALA A 121 -17.84 5.68 -2.68
C ALA A 121 -17.51 7.07 -2.08
N PRO A 122 -18.40 7.74 -1.32
CA PRO A 122 -18.05 8.99 -0.62
C PRO A 122 -16.94 8.82 0.43
N GLN A 123 -16.94 7.73 1.20
CA GLN A 123 -15.90 7.46 2.20
C GLN A 123 -14.54 7.18 1.56
N ALA A 124 -14.52 6.39 0.47
CA ALA A 124 -13.29 6.18 -0.31
C ALA A 124 -12.75 7.50 -0.87
N LYS A 125 -13.63 8.34 -1.42
CA LYS A 125 -13.26 9.64 -2.00
C LYS A 125 -12.67 10.59 -0.96
N ALA A 126 -13.23 10.62 0.25
CA ALA A 126 -12.71 11.47 1.33
C ALA A 126 -11.28 11.10 1.72
N LEU A 127 -10.93 9.81 1.71
CA LEU A 127 -9.56 9.36 2.00
C LEU A 127 -8.62 9.58 0.81
N LEU A 128 -9.08 9.36 -0.42
CA LEU A 128 -8.29 9.60 -1.63
C LEU A 128 -7.89 11.07 -1.82
N LEU A 129 -8.70 12.02 -1.34
CA LEU A 129 -8.35 13.44 -1.35
C LEU A 129 -7.20 13.79 -0.40
N LEU A 130 -6.86 12.88 0.52
CA LEU A 130 -5.77 13.02 1.48
C LEU A 130 -4.55 12.18 1.10
N ALA A 131 -4.68 11.33 0.08
CA ALA A 131 -3.68 10.37 -0.37
C ALA A 131 -2.78 10.94 -1.46
#